data_AF-A0A3D2TJL0-F1
#
_entry.id   AF-A0A3D2TJL0-F1
#
_cell.length_a   1.000
_cell.length_b   1.000
_cell.length_c   1.000
_cell.angle_alpha   90.00
_cell.angle_beta   90.00
_cell.angle_gamma   90.00
#
_symmetry.space_group_name_H-M   'P 1'
#
loop_
_entity.id
_entity.type
_entity.pdbx_description
1 polymer ?
#
loop_
_entity_poly.entity_id
_entity_poly.type
_entity_poly.pdbx_seq_one_letter_code
_entity_poly.pdbx_strand_id
1 'polypeptide(L)'
;MFFRHKLGYSVLIRIPQFFLWIVLIHGICETTPVVWAARYDGKLTVVVLDDKTRQPLAARLELLDSRGRPVRIRAKNAVPHGAYLVFDGQVTLELRKGTYQFLIEAGPEYQTRPGHFVIERHAEDTTEVILRRHVDMKSEGWWAGDLDVHQKSKVLPLMMRAGGTTIAPYFNRENIQGKCKQEKLSSEPSVGPLLSLDYRRGGGLLLLGIGSSDQSYDVCALDKEDSTVKLLNQAHEAGDWAVALMPF
;
A
#
# COMPACT_ATOMS: atom_id res chain seq x y z
N MET A 1 40.82 20.65 69.10
CA MET A 1 41.65 21.42 68.14
C MET A 1 40.79 22.57 67.62
N PHE A 2 41.36 23.77 67.40
CA PHE A 2 40.61 25.03 67.12
C PHE A 2 39.85 24.97 65.76
N PHE A 3 38.59 25.45 65.62
CA PHE A 3 38.07 26.84 65.62
C PHE A 3 38.62 27.69 64.46
N ARG A 4 37.84 28.24 63.51
CA ARG A 4 36.75 29.27 63.53
C ARG A 4 36.15 29.35 62.10
N HIS A 5 35.06 30.04 61.70
CA HIS A 5 33.88 30.80 62.23
C HIS A 5 32.99 31.03 60.96
N LYS A 6 31.68 31.37 60.94
CA LYS A 6 30.55 31.69 61.85
C LYS A 6 29.29 31.13 61.12
N LEU A 7 28.14 30.75 61.68
CA LEU A 7 27.23 31.27 62.73
C LEU A 7 26.44 32.54 62.36
N GLY A 8 25.10 32.40 62.22
CA GLY A 8 24.18 33.50 61.95
C GLY A 8 22.69 33.10 61.79
N TYR A 9 22.14 32.26 62.68
CA TYR A 9 20.68 32.11 62.78
C TYR A 9 20.06 33.30 63.52
N SER A 10 18.92 33.81 63.05
CA SER A 10 17.99 34.60 63.87
C SER A 10 16.57 34.45 63.35
N VAL A 11 15.73 33.84 64.18
CA VAL A 11 14.28 33.65 63.96
C VAL A 11 13.55 34.94 64.29
N LEU A 12 12.48 35.26 63.57
CA LEU A 12 11.34 36.02 64.13
C LEU A 12 10.02 35.60 63.45
N ILE A 13 8.92 35.81 64.16
CA ILE A 13 7.62 35.13 64.00
C ILE A 13 6.56 36.15 63.50
N ARG A 14 5.42 35.66 62.98
CA ARG A 14 4.13 36.34 62.70
C ARG A 14 4.01 36.97 61.30
N ILE A 15 2.82 37.06 60.67
CA ILE A 15 1.46 36.49 60.89
C ILE A 15 0.78 36.45 59.50
N PRO A 16 -0.17 35.53 59.21
CA PRO A 16 -0.87 35.51 57.93
C PRO A 16 -1.97 36.58 57.85
N GLN A 17 -2.21 37.18 56.67
CA GLN A 17 -3.57 37.41 56.13
C GLN A 17 -3.61 38.05 54.73
N PHE A 18 -4.66 37.68 53.98
CA PHE A 18 -5.27 38.35 52.82
C PHE A 18 -4.38 38.95 51.72
N PHE A 19 -4.20 38.19 50.64
CA PHE A 19 -4.11 38.76 49.29
C PHE A 19 -5.29 38.26 48.44
N LEU A 20 -6.15 39.20 48.03
CA LEU A 20 -7.15 38.97 46.98
C LEU A 20 -6.44 38.56 45.69
N TRP A 21 -6.82 37.42 45.11
CA TRP A 21 -6.51 37.12 43.72
C TRP A 21 -7.76 37.29 42.86
N ILE A 22 -7.74 38.33 42.03
CA ILE A 22 -8.75 38.60 41.01
C ILE A 22 -8.62 37.51 39.94
N VAL A 23 -9.62 36.63 39.82
CA VAL A 23 -9.66 35.61 38.77
C VAL A 23 -10.09 36.27 37.46
N LEU A 24 -9.09 36.76 36.71
CA LEU A 24 -9.25 37.23 35.34
C LEU A 24 -9.36 36.02 34.40
N ILE A 25 -10.59 35.55 34.19
CA ILE A 25 -10.90 34.49 33.22
C ILE A 25 -10.61 35.01 31.81
N HIS A 26 -9.37 34.81 31.34
CA HIS A 26 -9.07 34.90 29.92
C HIS A 26 -9.70 33.68 29.24
N GLY A 27 -10.90 33.89 28.67
CA GLY A 27 -11.51 32.96 27.75
C GLY A 27 -10.68 32.89 26.48
N ILE A 28 -9.61 32.09 26.50
CA ILE A 28 -8.88 31.70 25.30
C ILE A 28 -9.83 30.81 24.50
N CYS A 29 -10.55 31.44 23.58
CA CYS A 29 -11.27 30.73 22.54
C CYS A 29 -10.21 30.12 21.62
N GLU A 30 -9.80 28.88 21.93
CA GLU A 30 -8.96 28.08 21.06
C GLU A 30 -9.76 27.74 19.79
N THR A 31 -9.77 28.69 18.85
CA THR A 31 -10.19 28.47 17.47
C THR A 31 -9.15 27.57 16.81
N THR A 32 -9.19 26.29 17.18
CA THR A 32 -8.52 25.23 16.42
C THR A 32 -8.94 25.39 14.96
N PRO A 33 -8.01 25.71 14.05
CA PRO A 33 -8.37 25.85 12.65
C PRO A 33 -8.76 24.45 12.19
N VAL A 34 -10.06 24.24 11.97
CA VAL A 34 -10.55 23.08 11.24
C VAL A 34 -9.85 23.13 9.89
N VAL A 35 -8.86 22.27 9.72
CA VAL A 35 -8.14 22.13 8.45
C VAL A 35 -9.12 21.51 7.49
N TRP A 36 -9.87 22.38 6.80
CA TRP A 36 -10.75 21.99 5.71
C TRP A 36 -9.92 21.15 4.75
N ALA A 37 -10.29 19.88 4.60
CA ALA A 37 -9.69 18.99 3.62
C ALA A 37 -9.60 19.73 2.28
N ALA A 38 -8.41 19.72 1.66
CA ALA A 38 -8.08 20.61 0.56
C ALA A 38 -9.19 20.62 -0.49
N ARG A 39 -9.97 21.71 -0.50
CA ARG A 39 -11.22 21.80 -1.26
C ARG A 39 -10.88 21.63 -2.74
N TYR A 40 -11.37 20.55 -3.34
CA TYR A 40 -11.29 20.36 -4.78
C TYR A 40 -12.06 21.48 -5.47
N ASP A 41 -11.60 21.89 -6.66
CA ASP A 41 -12.34 22.84 -7.48
C ASP A 41 -13.38 22.10 -8.33
N GLY A 42 -13.11 20.84 -8.76
CA GLY A 42 -14.03 20.03 -9.57
C GLY A 42 -13.81 18.52 -9.42
N LYS A 43 -14.67 17.75 -10.08
CA LYS A 43 -14.66 16.29 -10.14
C LYS A 43 -14.63 15.79 -11.57
N LEU A 44 -13.87 14.72 -11.80
CA LEU A 44 -13.93 13.94 -13.04
C LEU A 44 -14.16 12.47 -12.71
N THR A 45 -15.22 11.87 -13.23
CA THR A 45 -15.39 10.41 -13.22
C THR A 45 -14.76 9.81 -14.46
N VAL A 46 -13.78 8.94 -14.28
CA VAL A 46 -13.17 8.16 -15.36
C VAL A 46 -13.81 6.78 -15.36
N VAL A 47 -14.31 6.34 -16.51
CA VAL A 47 -14.83 4.98 -16.74
C VAL A 47 -13.95 4.31 -17.79
N VAL A 48 -13.40 3.14 -17.49
CA VAL A 48 -12.50 2.40 -18.37
C VAL A 48 -13.22 1.18 -18.91
N LEU A 49 -13.30 1.06 -20.25
CA LEU A 49 -14.07 0.05 -20.95
C LEU A 49 -13.21 -0.73 -21.95
N ASP A 50 -13.47 -2.03 -22.10
CA ASP A 50 -12.91 -2.84 -23.18
C ASP A 50 -13.56 -2.48 -24.53
N ASP A 51 -12.73 -2.33 -25.57
CA ASP A 51 -13.14 -1.92 -26.92
C ASP A 51 -14.18 -2.86 -27.57
N LYS A 52 -14.03 -4.18 -27.40
CA LYS A 52 -14.86 -5.19 -28.08
C LYS A 52 -16.15 -5.49 -27.33
N THR A 53 -16.04 -5.69 -26.02
CA THR A 53 -17.12 -6.17 -25.15
C THR A 53 -17.89 -5.04 -24.48
N ARG A 54 -17.32 -3.82 -24.46
CA ARG A 54 -17.84 -2.63 -23.76
C ARG A 54 -18.04 -2.84 -22.25
N GLN A 55 -17.42 -3.87 -21.67
CA GLN A 55 -17.46 -4.14 -20.23
C GLN A 55 -16.42 -3.29 -19.48
N PRO A 56 -16.68 -2.91 -18.22
CA PRO A 56 -15.71 -2.19 -17.41
C PRO A 56 -14.45 -3.02 -17.12
N LEU A 57 -13.29 -2.37 -17.20
CA LEU A 57 -11.99 -2.97 -16.89
C LEU A 57 -11.44 -2.42 -15.57
N ALA A 58 -10.90 -3.31 -14.75
CA ALA A 58 -10.00 -2.88 -13.68
C ALA A 58 -8.74 -2.27 -14.30
N ALA A 59 -8.28 -1.14 -13.79
CA ALA A 59 -7.25 -0.35 -14.42
C ALA A 59 -6.33 0.35 -13.43
N ARG A 60 -5.16 0.73 -13.94
CA ARG A 60 -4.17 1.61 -13.31
C ARG A 60 -4.28 2.98 -13.98
N LEU A 61 -4.29 4.05 -13.18
CA LEU A 61 -4.25 5.44 -13.63
C LEU A 61 -3.04 6.13 -13.02
N GLU A 62 -2.09 6.54 -13.85
CA GLU A 62 -1.11 7.57 -13.49
C GLU A 62 -1.65 8.95 -13.89
N LEU A 63 -1.50 9.93 -13.01
CA LEU A 63 -1.96 11.31 -13.21
C LEU A 63 -0.79 12.27 -13.02
N LEU A 64 -0.55 13.15 -13.99
CA LEU A 64 0.51 14.16 -13.97
C LEU A 64 -0.09 15.57 -14.01
N ASP A 65 0.54 16.51 -13.30
CA ASP A 65 0.18 17.93 -13.38
C ASP A 65 0.72 18.59 -14.65
N SER A 66 0.39 19.87 -14.87
CA SER A 66 0.89 20.67 -16.00
C SER A 66 2.42 20.85 -16.06
N ARG A 67 3.16 20.38 -15.04
CA ARG A 67 4.63 20.36 -14.99
C ARG A 67 5.19 18.94 -15.14
N GLY A 68 4.35 17.96 -15.49
CA GLY A 68 4.73 16.55 -15.62
C GLY A 68 4.98 15.84 -14.30
N ARG A 69 4.51 16.36 -13.16
CA ARG A 69 4.77 15.78 -11.84
C ARG A 69 3.63 14.87 -11.39
N PRO A 70 3.90 13.66 -10.84
CA PRO A 70 2.87 12.76 -10.34
C PRO A 70 1.95 13.39 -9.28
N VAL A 71 0.64 13.28 -9.51
CA VAL A 71 -0.42 13.83 -8.67
C VAL A 71 -1.01 12.71 -7.82
N ARG A 72 -0.52 12.61 -6.58
CA ARG A 72 -1.04 11.63 -5.61
C ARG A 72 -2.39 12.07 -5.07
N ILE A 73 -3.42 11.31 -5.40
CA ILE A 73 -4.80 11.48 -4.93
C ILE A 73 -5.27 10.26 -4.14
N ARG A 74 -6.33 10.46 -3.34
CA ARG A 74 -7.14 9.38 -2.79
C ARG A 74 -8.54 9.52 -3.38
N ALA A 75 -9.03 8.46 -3.99
CA ALA A 75 -10.41 8.39 -4.47
C ALA A 75 -11.15 7.27 -3.72
N LYS A 76 -12.47 7.38 -3.63
CA LYS A 76 -13.32 6.32 -3.10
C LYS A 76 -13.26 5.10 -4.04
N ASN A 77 -13.27 3.89 -3.47
CA ASN A 77 -13.21 2.62 -4.20
C ASN A 77 -11.94 2.39 -5.04
N ALA A 78 -10.84 3.11 -4.73
CA ALA A 78 -9.57 2.98 -5.41
C ALA A 78 -8.41 2.83 -4.42
N VAL A 79 -7.33 2.17 -4.84
CA VAL A 79 -6.15 1.89 -4.02
C VAL A 79 -4.93 2.62 -4.60
N PRO A 80 -4.35 3.60 -3.88
CA PRO A 80 -3.13 4.28 -4.32
C PRO A 80 -1.92 3.35 -4.16
N HIS A 81 -1.07 3.27 -5.19
CA HIS A 81 0.16 2.48 -5.19
C HIS A 81 1.27 3.25 -5.93
N GLY A 82 2.31 3.65 -5.20
CA GLY A 82 3.48 4.34 -5.75
C GLY A 82 3.16 5.70 -6.39
N ALA A 83 3.09 5.73 -7.73
CA ALA A 83 2.74 6.90 -8.55
C ALA A 83 1.32 6.81 -9.14
N TYR A 84 0.69 5.63 -9.15
CA TYR A 84 -0.59 5.38 -9.79
C TYR A 84 -1.70 5.02 -8.79
N LEU A 85 -2.93 4.98 -9.30
CA LEU A 85 -4.15 4.62 -8.61
C LEU A 85 -4.78 3.40 -9.28
N VAL A 86 -5.14 2.38 -8.51
CA VAL A 86 -5.78 1.16 -9.01
C VAL A 86 -7.28 1.15 -8.67
N PHE A 87 -8.14 0.87 -9.63
CA PHE A 87 -9.60 0.91 -9.46
C PHE A 87 -10.31 -0.10 -10.37
N ASP A 88 -11.59 -0.34 -10.11
CA ASP A 88 -12.40 -1.39 -10.74
C ASP A 88 -13.45 -0.75 -11.66
N GLY A 89 -13.18 -0.68 -12.96
CA GLY A 89 -14.10 -0.13 -13.96
C GLY A 89 -14.20 1.41 -13.97
N GLN A 90 -14.42 2.03 -12.81
CA GLN A 90 -14.60 3.48 -12.69
C GLN A 90 -13.99 4.08 -11.42
N VAL A 91 -13.64 5.36 -11.50
CA VAL A 91 -13.14 6.14 -10.35
C VAL A 91 -13.50 7.62 -10.50
N THR A 92 -13.92 8.26 -9.40
CA THR A 92 -14.16 9.72 -9.36
C THR A 92 -12.97 10.41 -8.72
N LEU A 93 -12.34 11.33 -9.47
CA LEU A 93 -11.17 12.10 -9.08
C LEU A 93 -11.62 13.47 -8.57
N GLU A 94 -11.34 13.79 -7.30
CA GLU A 94 -11.54 15.12 -6.73
C GLU A 94 -10.26 15.95 -6.92
N LEU A 95 -10.31 16.98 -7.77
CA LEU A 95 -9.12 17.67 -8.28
C LEU A 95 -9.21 19.20 -8.14
N ARG A 96 -8.04 19.84 -8.10
CA ARG A 96 -7.93 21.31 -8.19
C ARG A 96 -8.05 21.75 -9.65
N LYS A 97 -8.37 23.01 -9.88
CA LYS A 97 -8.47 23.53 -11.25
C LYS A 97 -7.09 23.48 -11.95
N GLY A 98 -7.10 23.20 -13.25
CA GLY A 98 -5.90 23.17 -14.09
C GLY A 98 -5.84 21.98 -15.03
N THR A 99 -4.77 21.95 -15.83
CA THR A 99 -4.51 20.90 -16.82
C THR A 99 -3.80 19.69 -16.20
N TYR A 100 -4.26 18.51 -16.55
CA TYR A 100 -3.69 17.22 -16.16
C TYR A 100 -3.43 16.36 -17.39
N GLN A 101 -2.38 15.54 -17.31
CA GLN A 101 -2.14 14.44 -18.25
C GLN A 101 -2.36 13.12 -17.51
N PHE A 102 -2.77 12.08 -18.24
CA PHE A 102 -2.95 10.75 -17.66
C PHE A 102 -2.37 9.65 -18.54
N LEU A 103 -2.02 8.53 -17.91
CA LEU A 103 -1.82 7.24 -18.56
C LEU A 103 -2.74 6.22 -17.89
N ILE A 104 -3.48 5.45 -18.69
CA ILE A 104 -4.36 4.38 -18.21
C ILE A 104 -3.95 3.05 -18.82
N GLU A 105 -3.87 2.01 -17.99
CA GLU A 105 -3.44 0.65 -18.35
C GLU A 105 -4.33 -0.40 -17.68
N ALA A 106 -4.48 -1.56 -18.33
CA ALA A 106 -5.22 -2.72 -17.81
C ALA A 106 -4.42 -4.03 -18.00
N GLY A 107 -3.14 -4.00 -17.65
CA GLY A 107 -2.19 -5.08 -17.93
C GLY A 107 -1.61 -5.07 -19.36
N PRO A 108 -0.68 -5.98 -19.65
CA PRO A 108 0.14 -5.95 -20.88
C PRO A 108 -0.63 -6.34 -22.14
N GLU A 109 -1.83 -6.94 -22.03
CA GLU A 109 -2.68 -7.29 -23.18
C GLU A 109 -3.30 -6.04 -23.85
N TYR A 110 -3.41 -4.94 -23.11
CA TYR A 110 -4.09 -3.72 -23.53
C TYR A 110 -3.10 -2.62 -23.87
N GLN A 111 -3.47 -1.78 -24.84
CA GLN A 111 -2.68 -0.60 -25.15
C GLN A 111 -2.77 0.43 -24.01
N THR A 112 -1.62 0.84 -23.48
CA THR A 112 -1.51 2.04 -22.62
C THR A 112 -2.15 3.23 -23.32
N ARG A 113 -3.12 3.86 -22.66
CA ARG A 113 -3.87 4.99 -23.22
C ARG A 113 -3.44 6.30 -22.55
N PRO A 114 -2.58 7.10 -23.20
CA PRO A 114 -2.30 8.45 -22.76
C PRO A 114 -3.46 9.39 -23.10
N GLY A 115 -3.62 10.46 -22.32
CA GLY A 115 -4.56 11.53 -22.59
C GLY A 115 -4.35 12.74 -21.70
N HIS A 116 -5.24 13.73 -21.80
CA HIS A 116 -5.21 14.92 -20.96
C HIS A 116 -6.64 15.46 -20.77
N PHE A 117 -6.82 16.28 -19.73
CA PHE A 117 -8.05 17.02 -19.48
C PHE A 117 -7.75 18.32 -18.71
N VAL A 118 -8.74 19.21 -18.63
CA VAL A 118 -8.69 20.43 -17.81
C VAL A 118 -9.82 20.35 -16.80
N ILE A 119 -9.51 20.57 -15.53
CA ILE A 119 -10.52 20.75 -14.47
C ILE A 119 -10.81 22.23 -14.36
N GLU A 120 -12.06 22.60 -14.61
CA GLU A 120 -12.59 23.93 -14.29
C GLU A 120 -13.24 23.96 -12.90
N ARG A 121 -13.47 25.16 -12.39
CA ARG A 121 -14.15 25.33 -11.10
C ARG A 121 -15.62 24.92 -11.21
N HIS A 122 -16.04 24.08 -10.26
CA HIS A 122 -17.34 23.42 -10.17
C HIS A 122 -17.66 22.47 -11.33
N ALA A 123 -16.64 22.00 -12.07
CA ALA A 123 -16.80 20.92 -13.02
C ALA A 123 -17.23 19.62 -12.32
N GLU A 124 -18.18 18.89 -12.91
CA GLU A 124 -18.58 17.53 -12.52
C GLU A 124 -18.79 16.70 -13.79
N ASP A 125 -17.69 16.24 -14.38
CA ASP A 125 -17.67 15.59 -15.69
C ASP A 125 -17.53 14.07 -15.58
N THR A 126 -17.87 13.37 -16.67
CA THR A 126 -17.56 11.94 -16.86
C THR A 126 -16.88 11.73 -18.20
N THR A 127 -15.84 10.89 -18.23
CA THR A 127 -15.10 10.53 -19.45
C THR A 127 -14.96 9.02 -19.57
N GLU A 128 -15.24 8.49 -20.76
CA GLU A 128 -14.97 7.10 -21.11
C GLU A 128 -13.58 6.96 -21.74
N VAL A 129 -12.82 5.99 -21.24
CA VAL A 129 -11.50 5.61 -21.75
C VAL A 129 -11.59 4.18 -22.27
N ILE A 130 -11.66 4.07 -23.60
CA ILE A 130 -11.75 2.79 -24.29
C ILE A 130 -10.35 2.21 -24.46
N LEU A 131 -10.11 1.02 -23.92
CA LEU A 131 -8.86 0.29 -24.07
C LEU A 131 -9.02 -0.84 -25.09
N ARG A 132 -8.13 -0.82 -26.09
CA ARG A 132 -8.04 -1.88 -27.10
C ARG A 132 -7.04 -2.95 -26.65
N ARG A 133 -7.50 -4.20 -26.62
CA ARG A 133 -6.65 -5.38 -26.47
C ARG A 133 -5.92 -5.69 -27.78
N HIS A 134 -4.61 -5.93 -27.72
CA HIS A 134 -3.79 -6.30 -28.88
C HIS A 134 -3.44 -7.79 -28.95
N VAL A 135 -3.35 -8.47 -27.81
CA VAL A 135 -3.08 -9.92 -27.68
C VAL A 135 -4.02 -10.50 -26.63
N ASP A 136 -4.49 -11.74 -26.83
CA ASP A 136 -5.22 -12.49 -25.80
C ASP A 136 -4.37 -13.70 -25.42
N MET A 137 -3.47 -13.48 -24.45
CA MET A 137 -2.43 -14.44 -24.06
C MET A 137 -3.06 -15.75 -23.59
N LYS A 138 -4.21 -15.67 -22.90
CA LYS A 138 -4.96 -16.84 -22.44
C LYS A 138 -5.50 -17.68 -23.60
N SER A 139 -6.03 -17.06 -24.66
CA SER A 139 -6.48 -17.77 -25.86
C SER A 139 -5.33 -18.46 -26.60
N GLU A 140 -4.12 -17.92 -26.49
CA GLU A 140 -2.88 -18.47 -27.03
C GLU A 140 -2.19 -19.49 -26.09
N GLY A 141 -2.81 -19.81 -24.94
CA GLY A 141 -2.32 -20.82 -23.98
C GLY A 141 -1.30 -20.32 -22.95
N TRP A 142 -1.00 -19.02 -22.93
CA TRP A 142 -0.10 -18.39 -21.96
C TRP A 142 -0.84 -18.02 -20.67
N TRP A 143 -0.09 -17.92 -19.57
CA TRP A 143 -0.59 -17.54 -18.25
C TRP A 143 0.22 -16.35 -17.71
N ALA A 144 -0.44 -15.24 -17.45
CA ALA A 144 0.19 -14.07 -16.82
C ALA A 144 0.42 -14.32 -15.33
N GLY A 145 1.68 -14.29 -14.90
CA GLY A 145 2.10 -14.53 -13.52
C GLY A 145 2.87 -13.35 -12.93
N ASP A 146 2.61 -13.05 -11.65
CA ASP A 146 3.47 -12.20 -10.81
C ASP A 146 3.98 -13.06 -9.65
N LEU A 147 5.31 -13.25 -9.56
CA LEU A 147 5.93 -14.18 -8.61
C LEU A 147 6.58 -13.46 -7.41
N ASP A 148 6.50 -12.13 -7.33
CA ASP A 148 7.14 -11.31 -6.29
C ASP A 148 6.12 -10.36 -5.62
N VAL A 149 5.05 -10.95 -5.09
CA VAL A 149 3.86 -10.21 -4.64
C VAL A 149 3.95 -9.80 -3.17
N HIS A 150 4.29 -8.53 -2.93
CA HIS A 150 4.36 -7.93 -1.58
C HIS A 150 3.06 -7.22 -1.14
N GLN A 151 1.97 -7.35 -1.90
CA GLN A 151 0.72 -6.62 -1.67
C GLN A 151 -0.23 -7.38 -0.73
N LYS A 152 -0.85 -6.68 0.22
CA LYS A 152 -1.78 -7.28 1.21
C LYS A 152 -2.91 -8.05 0.54
N SER A 153 -3.29 -9.18 1.12
CA SER A 153 -4.29 -10.12 0.59
C SER A 153 -5.61 -9.44 0.18
N LYS A 154 -6.07 -8.45 0.96
CA LYS A 154 -7.31 -7.70 0.70
C LYS A 154 -7.28 -6.84 -0.58
N VAL A 155 -6.11 -6.36 -0.98
CA VAL A 155 -5.94 -5.46 -2.15
C VAL A 155 -5.59 -6.25 -3.41
N LEU A 156 -4.89 -7.38 -3.23
CA LEU A 156 -4.29 -8.15 -4.31
C LEU A 156 -5.27 -8.56 -5.44
N PRO A 157 -6.51 -9.02 -5.20
CA PRO A 157 -7.45 -9.37 -6.27
C PRO A 157 -7.75 -8.21 -7.24
N LEU A 158 -7.80 -6.96 -6.74
CA LEU A 158 -7.98 -5.78 -7.59
C LEU A 158 -6.72 -5.48 -8.41
N MET A 159 -5.54 -5.61 -7.80
CA MET A 159 -4.26 -5.38 -8.48
C MET A 159 -3.97 -6.44 -9.55
N MET A 160 -4.37 -7.70 -9.33
CA MET A 160 -4.31 -8.76 -10.34
C MET A 160 -5.18 -8.40 -11.55
N ARG A 161 -6.47 -8.07 -11.33
CA ARG A 161 -7.38 -7.68 -12.43
C ARG A 161 -6.83 -6.49 -13.23
N ALA A 162 -6.36 -5.45 -12.55
CA ALA A 162 -5.80 -4.26 -13.20
C ALA A 162 -4.40 -4.48 -13.82
N GLY A 163 -3.70 -5.56 -13.43
CA GLY A 163 -2.43 -5.98 -14.03
C GLY A 163 -2.56 -7.00 -15.16
N GLY A 164 -3.76 -7.53 -15.40
CA GLY A 164 -3.96 -8.68 -16.30
C GLY A 164 -3.38 -10.00 -15.76
N THR A 165 -3.03 -10.06 -14.46
CA THR A 165 -2.36 -11.21 -13.85
C THR A 165 -3.38 -12.29 -13.48
N THR A 166 -3.08 -13.54 -13.85
CA THR A 166 -3.93 -14.72 -13.52
C THR A 166 -3.39 -15.51 -12.33
N ILE A 167 -2.06 -15.54 -12.14
CA ILE A 167 -1.41 -16.28 -11.06
C ILE A 167 -0.52 -15.31 -10.25
N ALA A 168 -0.74 -15.22 -8.95
CA ALA A 168 0.02 -14.38 -8.03
C ALA A 168 0.24 -15.15 -6.72
N PRO A 169 1.29 -15.99 -6.62
CA PRO A 169 1.58 -16.73 -5.40
C PRO A 169 1.79 -15.76 -4.23
N TYR A 170 1.20 -16.05 -3.08
CA TYR A 170 1.06 -15.06 -2.01
C TYR A 170 1.85 -15.41 -0.74
N PHE A 171 2.72 -14.51 -0.32
CA PHE A 171 3.46 -14.63 0.94
C PHE A 171 2.56 -14.32 2.14
N ASN A 172 2.03 -15.37 2.78
CA ASN A 172 1.30 -15.23 4.04
C ASN A 172 2.23 -15.34 5.28
N ARG A 173 3.44 -15.88 5.09
CA ARG A 173 4.53 -15.93 6.08
C ARG A 173 5.85 -15.49 5.45
N GLU A 174 6.52 -14.57 6.13
CA GLU A 174 7.83 -14.03 5.75
C GLU A 174 8.76 -14.06 6.98
N ASN A 175 10.01 -14.50 6.79
CA ASN A 175 11.09 -14.26 7.73
C ASN A 175 12.13 -13.35 7.07
N ILE A 176 12.24 -12.10 7.52
CA ILE A 176 13.23 -11.14 6.98
C ILE A 176 14.27 -10.87 8.07
N GLN A 177 15.47 -11.42 7.89
CA GLN A 177 16.60 -11.28 8.82
C GLN A 177 16.30 -11.69 10.28
N GLY A 178 15.47 -12.73 10.49
CA GLY A 178 15.02 -13.19 11.80
C GLY A 178 13.75 -12.50 12.31
N LYS A 179 13.10 -11.66 11.50
CA LYS A 179 11.83 -11.03 11.85
C LYS A 179 10.69 -11.74 11.12
N CYS A 180 9.89 -12.48 11.88
CA CYS A 180 8.64 -13.06 11.39
C CYS A 180 7.60 -11.96 11.09
N LYS A 181 6.92 -12.11 9.96
CA LYS A 181 5.68 -11.42 9.60
C LYS A 181 4.70 -12.46 9.09
N GLN A 182 3.49 -12.47 9.64
CA GLN A 182 2.41 -13.34 9.21
C GLN A 182 1.15 -12.50 8.94
N GLU A 183 0.56 -12.63 7.75
CA GLU A 183 -0.72 -12.00 7.43
C GLU A 183 -1.85 -13.04 7.50
N LYS A 184 -2.89 -12.75 8.29
CA LYS A 184 -4.13 -13.52 8.26
C LYS A 184 -4.87 -13.18 6.98
N LEU A 185 -5.05 -14.17 6.10
CA LEU A 185 -5.78 -13.99 4.84
C LEU A 185 -7.20 -13.47 5.09
N SER A 186 -7.61 -12.48 4.29
CA SER A 186 -8.97 -11.92 4.32
C SER A 186 -10.02 -12.78 3.63
N SER A 187 -9.58 -13.74 2.81
CA SER A 187 -10.39 -14.69 2.03
C SER A 187 -9.49 -15.84 1.58
N GLU A 188 -10.07 -16.98 1.19
CA GLU A 188 -9.35 -18.00 0.41
C GLU A 188 -8.60 -17.34 -0.77
N PRO A 189 -7.35 -17.74 -1.05
CA PRO A 189 -6.57 -17.13 -2.12
C PRO A 189 -7.10 -17.60 -3.48
N SER A 190 -8.03 -16.83 -4.06
CA SER A 190 -8.40 -16.85 -5.48
C SER A 190 -7.25 -16.37 -6.40
N VAL A 191 -6.00 -16.62 -6.00
CA VAL A 191 -4.82 -15.82 -6.29
C VAL A 191 -3.66 -16.73 -6.76
N GLY A 192 -3.55 -17.95 -6.24
CA GLY A 192 -2.48 -18.89 -6.54
C GLY A 192 -2.10 -19.71 -5.29
N PRO A 193 -1.06 -20.55 -5.37
CA PRO A 193 -0.55 -21.26 -4.19
C PRO A 193 -0.04 -20.28 -3.12
N LEU A 194 -0.14 -20.67 -1.86
CA LEU A 194 0.49 -19.96 -0.75
C LEU A 194 2.00 -20.18 -0.78
N LEU A 195 2.76 -19.11 -0.57
CA LEU A 195 4.20 -19.17 -0.46
C LEU A 195 4.67 -18.81 0.95
N SER A 196 5.82 -19.35 1.33
CA SER A 196 6.62 -18.82 2.44
C SER A 196 7.93 -18.25 1.91
N LEU A 197 8.29 -17.06 2.38
CA LEU A 197 9.55 -16.39 2.05
C LEU A 197 10.49 -16.46 3.25
N ASP A 198 11.70 -16.97 3.03
CA ASP A 198 12.79 -16.92 3.99
C ASP A 198 13.94 -16.07 3.44
N TYR A 199 14.14 -14.86 3.94
CA TYR A 199 15.12 -13.89 3.49
C TYR A 199 16.09 -13.52 4.64
N ARG A 200 16.93 -14.49 5.01
CA ARG A 200 17.94 -14.39 6.08
C ARG A 200 19.36 -14.25 5.47
N ARG A 201 20.41 -14.70 6.17
CA ARG A 201 21.80 -14.54 5.70
C ARG A 201 22.09 -15.54 4.57
N GLY A 202 22.71 -15.06 3.49
CA GLY A 202 23.16 -15.89 2.36
C GLY A 202 22.27 -15.88 1.12
N GLY A 203 21.10 -15.24 1.16
CA GLY A 203 20.16 -15.14 0.04
C GLY A 203 18.72 -15.26 0.54
N GLY A 204 17.78 -15.44 -0.39
CA GLY A 204 16.40 -15.79 -0.06
C GLY A 204 16.01 -17.20 -0.53
N LEU A 205 14.97 -17.77 0.06
CA LEU A 205 14.27 -18.95 -0.43
C LEU A 205 12.79 -18.64 -0.58
N LEU A 206 12.25 -18.93 -1.77
CA LEU A 206 10.82 -19.09 -2.01
C LEU A 206 10.47 -20.56 -1.83
N LEU A 207 9.50 -20.86 -0.96
CA LEU A 207 9.00 -22.22 -0.76
C LEU A 207 7.58 -22.30 -1.34
N LEU A 208 7.43 -23.09 -2.40
CA LEU A 208 6.20 -23.28 -3.16
C LEU A 208 5.54 -24.62 -2.79
N GLY A 209 4.43 -24.54 -2.03
CA GLY A 209 3.54 -25.67 -1.80
C GLY A 209 2.77 -26.01 -3.07
N ILE A 210 3.09 -27.13 -3.71
CA ILE A 210 2.41 -27.65 -4.91
C ILE A 210 1.40 -28.75 -4.51
N GLY A 211 1.58 -29.39 -3.35
CA GLY A 211 0.73 -30.48 -2.87
C GLY A 211 -0.54 -30.09 -2.09
N SER A 212 -0.59 -28.96 -1.37
CA SER A 212 -1.76 -28.58 -0.57
C SER A 212 -1.91 -27.08 -0.33
N SER A 213 -3.16 -26.61 -0.22
CA SER A 213 -3.51 -25.20 0.06
C SER A 213 -3.24 -24.76 1.50
N ASP A 214 -2.68 -25.63 2.36
CA ASP A 214 -2.54 -25.42 3.81
C ASP A 214 -1.06 -25.51 4.29
N GLN A 215 -0.14 -26.04 3.46
CA GLN A 215 1.29 -26.12 3.79
C GLN A 215 2.05 -24.82 3.51
N SER A 216 1.82 -23.81 4.35
CA SER A 216 2.81 -22.73 4.55
C SER A 216 3.94 -23.24 5.45
N TYR A 217 5.17 -23.25 4.96
CA TYR A 217 6.36 -23.59 5.75
C TYR A 217 6.54 -22.62 6.92
N ASP A 218 6.86 -23.12 8.11
CA ASP A 218 7.00 -22.27 9.29
C ASP A 218 8.37 -21.59 9.36
N VAL A 219 8.64 -20.74 8.38
CA VAL A 219 9.82 -19.86 8.30
C VAL A 219 9.94 -18.95 9.54
N CYS A 220 8.84 -18.71 10.25
CA CYS A 220 8.78 -17.92 11.48
C CYS A 220 9.36 -18.62 12.71
N ALA A 221 9.56 -19.94 12.68
CA ALA A 221 10.17 -20.71 13.77
C ALA A 221 11.71 -20.71 13.75
N LEU A 222 12.34 -19.94 12.85
CA LEU A 222 13.79 -19.91 12.67
C LEU A 222 14.40 -18.56 13.03
N ASP A 223 15.45 -18.58 13.82
CA ASP A 223 16.24 -17.40 14.17
C ASP A 223 17.11 -16.93 12.99
N LYS A 224 17.64 -15.70 13.08
CA LYS A 224 18.44 -15.08 12.01
C LYS A 224 19.62 -15.94 11.52
N GLU A 225 20.24 -16.71 12.41
CA GLU A 225 21.47 -17.47 12.14
C GLU A 225 21.21 -18.98 11.93
N ASP A 226 19.95 -19.45 12.02
CA ASP A 226 19.60 -20.86 11.79
C ASP A 226 19.82 -21.30 10.34
N SER A 227 20.23 -22.54 10.11
CA SER A 227 20.41 -23.08 8.76
C SER A 227 19.10 -23.21 7.98
N THR A 228 19.10 -22.77 6.73
CA THR A 228 17.97 -22.93 5.78
C THR A 228 17.80 -24.38 5.31
N VAL A 229 18.81 -25.24 5.48
CA VAL A 229 18.79 -26.66 5.04
C VAL A 229 17.61 -27.43 5.62
N LYS A 230 17.16 -27.08 6.84
CA LYS A 230 15.97 -27.70 7.45
C LYS A 230 14.70 -27.49 6.62
N LEU A 231 14.50 -26.28 6.07
CA LEU A 231 13.35 -25.97 5.20
C LEU A 231 13.48 -26.65 3.83
N LEU A 232 14.70 -26.71 3.27
CA LEU A 232 14.96 -27.39 2.00
C LEU A 232 14.66 -28.89 2.09
N ASN A 233 15.06 -29.55 3.18
CA ASN A 233 14.75 -30.95 3.42
C ASN A 233 13.24 -31.18 3.60
N GLN A 234 12.55 -30.32 4.38
CA GLN A 234 11.10 -30.39 4.54
C GLN A 234 10.37 -30.25 3.20
N ALA A 235 10.80 -29.34 2.32
CA ALA A 235 10.21 -29.18 1.00
C ALA A 235 10.47 -30.38 0.09
N HIS A 236 11.70 -30.93 0.13
CA HIS A 236 12.04 -32.14 -0.61
C HIS A 236 11.22 -33.36 -0.16
N GLU A 237 11.06 -33.55 1.16
CA GLU A 237 10.25 -34.63 1.76
C GLU A 237 8.76 -34.49 1.41
N ALA A 238 8.24 -33.27 1.27
CA ALA A 238 6.88 -33.00 0.82
C ALA A 238 6.66 -33.17 -0.70
N GLY A 239 7.74 -33.26 -1.50
CA GLY A 239 7.67 -33.22 -2.96
C GLY A 239 7.43 -31.83 -3.55
N ASP A 240 7.58 -30.79 -2.73
CA ASP A 240 7.37 -29.38 -3.06
C ASP A 240 8.63 -28.73 -3.67
N TRP A 241 8.50 -27.49 -4.17
CA TRP A 241 9.61 -26.78 -4.80
C TRP A 241 10.18 -25.68 -3.90
N ALA A 242 11.50 -25.67 -3.77
CA ALA A 242 12.25 -24.58 -3.16
C ALA A 242 13.08 -23.85 -4.22
N VAL A 243 12.86 -22.54 -4.38
CA VAL A 243 13.57 -21.70 -5.35
C VAL A 243 14.49 -20.73 -4.61
N ALA A 244 15.77 -20.76 -4.93
CA ALA A 244 16.76 -19.84 -4.36
C ALA A 244 16.68 -18.47 -5.03
N LEU A 245 16.43 -17.44 -4.23
CA LEU A 245 16.53 -16.03 -4.64
C LEU A 245 18.00 -15.60 -4.54
N MET A 246 18.65 -15.50 -5.69
CA MET A 246 19.97 -14.90 -5.78
C MET A 246 19.85 -13.36 -5.80
N PRO A 247 20.61 -12.63 -4.97
CA PRO A 247 20.81 -11.21 -5.17
C PRO A 247 21.73 -11.00 -6.38
N PHE A 248 21.24 -10.29 -7.39
CA PHE A 248 22.05 -9.73 -8.48
C PHE A 248 22.35 -8.25 -8.17
#